data_AF-Q112C1-F1
#
_entry.id   AF-Q112C1-F1
#
_cell.length_a   1.000
_cell.length_b   1.000
_cell.length_c   1.000
_cell.angle_alpha   90.00
_cell.angle_beta   90.00
_cell.angle_gamma   90.00
#
_symmetry.space_group_name_H-M   'P 1'
#
loop_
_entity.id
_entity.type
_entity.pdbx_description
1 polymer ?
#
loop_
_entity_poly.entity_id
_entity_poly.type
_entity_poly.pdbx_seq_one_letter_code
_entity_poly.pdbx_strand_id
1 'polypeptide(L)'
;MEKCLEEFAKTLPGRKHDNIQALSLIRYADDFVILHKDIKVLIQAKTLIQEWLNQVGLELKPEKTKIAHTLEEYEGNKPGFNFLGFTIRQWKVKTTKQGFKTLIKPSSKSIKTHYRKLADICDCHKTAPTKALIAKLNPIIRGWANYFSTVVSKEVYSKLDCLLWKRIWRWGSRRHPNKSAKWVKQKYFPRCKETRNWLLNDGEYVLNLHADVAIKRHVKVKGNKSPYDGDWTYWSSRIGKHPGIRKEVTTLLKRQKNKCAFCGLTFRSNDLMEIDHIKPRSEGGDNTVKNKQLLHRHCHDTKTALDNKTYTKPKLQDLPDEYLWVNDMLILKTGMYL
;
A
#
# COMPACT_ATOMS: atom_id res chain seq x y z
N MET A 1 26.92 11.48 -2.43
CA MET A 1 26.50 11.63 -1.01
C MET A 1 26.90 10.43 -0.15
N GLU A 2 26.34 9.22 -0.37
CA GLU A 2 26.63 8.03 0.48
C GLU A 2 28.13 7.72 0.59
N LYS A 3 28.83 7.58 -0.55
CA LYS A 3 30.28 7.35 -0.59
C LYS A 3 31.09 8.42 0.15
N CYS A 4 30.69 9.69 0.01
CA CYS A 4 31.37 10.83 0.65
C CYS A 4 31.24 10.75 2.18
N LEU A 5 30.07 10.38 2.70
CA LEU A 5 29.87 10.15 4.14
C LEU A 5 30.60 8.89 4.64
N GLU A 6 30.69 7.83 3.83
CA GLU A 6 31.45 6.63 4.18
C GLU A 6 32.96 6.91 4.27
N GLU A 7 33.49 7.73 3.35
CA GLU A 7 34.89 8.19 3.39
C GLU A 7 35.16 9.03 4.64
N PHE A 8 34.27 9.96 4.95
CA PHE A 8 34.33 10.75 6.19
C PHE A 8 34.20 9.89 7.45
N ALA A 9 33.34 8.87 7.45
CA ALA A 9 33.24 7.95 8.58
C ALA A 9 34.55 7.17 8.82
N LYS A 10 35.32 6.87 7.76
CA LYS A 10 36.62 6.21 7.87
C LYS A 10 37.72 7.13 8.44
N THR A 11 37.56 8.45 8.38
CA THR A 11 38.54 9.41 8.93
C THR A 11 38.32 9.68 10.42
N LEU A 12 37.19 9.28 11.00
CA LEU A 12 36.92 9.42 12.43
C LEU A 12 37.85 8.51 13.27
N PRO A 13 38.25 8.93 14.49
CA PRO A 13 39.09 8.12 15.36
C PRO A 13 38.37 6.82 15.75
N GLY A 14 39.12 5.72 15.85
CA GLY A 14 38.61 4.40 16.24
C GLY A 14 38.58 3.36 15.09
N ARG A 15 37.79 2.30 15.28
CA ARG A 15 37.67 1.23 14.28
C ARG A 15 36.78 1.68 13.12
N LYS A 16 37.33 1.64 11.90
CA LYS A 16 36.64 2.08 10.67
C LYS A 16 35.26 1.44 10.49
N HIS A 17 35.13 0.15 10.76
CA HIS A 17 33.86 -0.57 10.64
C HIS A 17 32.79 -0.04 11.60
N ASP A 18 33.16 0.23 12.86
CA ASP A 18 32.23 0.70 13.89
C ASP A 18 31.79 2.15 13.60
N ASN A 19 32.71 2.96 13.06
CA ASN A 19 32.41 4.34 12.65
C ASN A 19 31.44 4.39 11.46
N ILE A 20 31.62 3.51 10.47
CA ILE A 20 30.69 3.38 9.34
C ILE A 20 29.31 2.93 9.81
N GLN A 21 29.22 2.00 10.77
CA GLN A 21 27.94 1.57 11.32
C GLN A 21 27.27 2.65 12.19
N ALA A 22 28.06 3.45 12.90
CA ALA A 22 27.57 4.51 13.77
C ALA A 22 26.96 5.69 12.99
N LEU A 23 27.49 6.00 11.79
CA LEU A 23 26.98 7.04 10.93
C LEU A 23 25.97 6.46 9.93
N SER A 24 24.68 6.63 10.23
CA SER A 24 23.61 6.11 9.36
C SER A 24 22.99 7.21 8.52
N LEU A 25 23.09 7.10 7.19
CA LEU A 25 22.31 7.91 6.25
C LEU A 25 21.03 7.16 5.85
N ILE A 26 19.89 7.83 5.99
CA ILE A 26 18.59 7.36 5.53
C ILE A 26 18.06 8.38 4.52
N ARG A 27 17.94 7.99 3.25
CA ARG A 27 17.48 8.87 2.16
C ARG A 27 16.19 8.35 1.54
N TYR A 28 15.27 9.26 1.21
CA TYR A 28 14.08 9.02 0.43
C TYR A 28 13.84 10.19 -0.53
N ALA A 29 14.06 9.95 -1.82
CA ALA A 29 14.11 11.03 -2.83
C ALA A 29 15.06 12.16 -2.37
N ASP A 30 14.51 13.37 -2.17
CA ASP A 30 15.24 14.58 -1.75
C ASP A 30 15.34 14.73 -0.22
N ASP A 31 14.49 14.03 0.54
CA ASP A 31 14.49 14.08 2.00
C ASP A 31 15.48 13.04 2.55
N PHE A 32 16.40 13.47 3.43
CA PHE A 32 17.33 12.56 4.10
C PHE A 32 17.52 12.91 5.58
N VAL A 33 17.97 11.91 6.34
CA VAL A 33 18.29 12.01 7.77
C VAL A 33 19.63 11.35 8.01
N ILE A 34 20.47 12.02 8.80
CA ILE A 34 21.76 11.49 9.25
C ILE A 34 21.64 11.27 10.76
N LEU A 35 21.98 10.06 11.19
CA LEU A 35 21.97 9.67 12.59
C LEU A 35 23.39 9.40 13.04
N HIS A 36 23.79 10.02 14.15
CA HIS A 36 25.05 9.78 14.82
C HIS A 36 24.91 10.09 16.31
N LYS A 37 25.76 9.49 17.15
CA LYS A 37 25.77 9.70 18.60
C LYS A 37 26.33 11.07 19.01
N ASP A 38 27.37 11.51 18.31
CA ASP A 38 28.10 12.76 18.59
C ASP A 38 27.66 13.88 17.67
N ILE A 39 27.37 15.05 18.25
CA ILE A 39 26.91 16.23 17.52
C ILE A 39 28.00 16.86 16.66
N LYS A 40 29.26 16.84 17.12
CA LYS A 40 30.40 17.40 16.36
C LYS A 40 30.53 16.75 14.99
N VAL A 41 30.35 15.43 14.95
CA VAL A 41 30.36 14.63 13.71
C VAL A 41 29.17 15.00 12.81
N LEU A 42 27.99 15.29 13.37
CA LEU A 42 26.84 15.75 12.58
C LEU A 42 27.07 17.13 11.97
N ILE A 43 27.70 18.05 12.70
CA ILE A 43 28.03 19.39 12.19
C ILE A 43 29.03 19.28 11.04
N GLN A 44 30.08 18.47 11.20
CA GLN A 44 31.06 18.21 10.13
C GLN A 44 30.41 17.53 8.92
N ALA A 45 29.57 16.52 9.15
CA ALA A 45 28.84 15.84 8.09
C ALA A 45 27.89 16.80 7.34
N LYS A 46 27.26 17.76 8.05
CA LYS A 46 26.45 18.81 7.43
C LYS A 46 27.29 19.67 6.47
N THR A 47 28.46 20.13 6.92
CA THR A 47 29.37 20.94 6.08
C THR A 47 29.81 20.17 4.85
N LEU A 48 30.24 18.93 5.02
CA LEU A 48 30.68 18.06 3.93
C LEU A 48 29.57 17.83 2.88
N ILE A 49 28.33 17.61 3.34
CA ILE A 49 27.19 17.45 2.43
C ILE A 49 26.86 18.75 1.72
N GLN A 50 26.98 19.90 2.39
CA GLN A 50 26.76 21.19 1.77
C GLN A 50 27.79 21.45 0.64
N GLU A 51 29.06 21.15 0.88
CA GLU A 51 30.10 21.20 -0.15
C GLU A 51 29.80 20.26 -1.32
N TRP A 52 29.40 19.01 -1.02
CA TRP A 52 29.04 18.05 -2.05
C TRP A 52 27.80 18.48 -2.87
N LEU A 53 26.77 19.05 -2.21
CA LEU A 53 25.57 19.53 -2.89
C LEU A 53 25.86 20.74 -3.78
N ASN A 54 26.75 21.64 -3.34
CA ASN A 54 27.18 22.79 -4.14
C ASN A 54 27.84 22.35 -5.44
N GLN A 55 28.63 21.25 -5.43
CA GLN A 55 29.20 20.67 -6.66
C GLN A 55 28.13 20.19 -7.66
N VAL A 56 26.95 19.80 -7.15
CA VAL A 56 25.81 19.33 -7.96
C VAL A 56 24.86 20.49 -8.31
N GLY A 57 25.12 21.71 -7.82
CA GLY A 57 24.26 22.88 -8.03
C GLY A 57 23.00 22.90 -7.16
N LEU A 58 23.03 22.23 -6.00
CA LEU A 58 21.92 22.20 -5.04
C LEU A 58 22.34 22.82 -3.71
N GLU A 59 21.40 23.46 -3.03
CA GLU A 59 21.63 24.08 -1.72
C GLU A 59 20.67 23.55 -0.65
N LEU A 60 21.17 23.44 0.58
CA LEU A 60 20.35 23.10 1.73
C LEU A 60 19.55 24.30 2.20
N LYS A 61 18.22 24.18 2.20
CA LYS A 61 17.36 25.22 2.75
C LYS A 61 17.53 25.29 4.28
N PRO A 62 18.01 26.41 4.87
CA PRO A 62 18.27 26.50 6.31
C PRO A 62 17.02 26.26 7.16
N GLU A 63 15.87 26.75 6.71
CA GLU A 63 14.58 26.59 7.41
C GLU A 63 14.13 25.12 7.57
N LYS A 64 14.51 24.26 6.62
CA LYS A 64 14.15 22.84 6.61
C LYS A 64 15.15 21.99 7.39
N THR A 65 16.41 22.45 7.48
CA THR A 65 17.51 21.69 8.05
C THR A 65 17.56 21.93 9.55
N LYS A 66 17.35 20.87 10.35
CA LYS A 66 17.32 20.98 11.81
C LYS A 66 18.13 19.87 12.44
N ILE A 67 18.87 20.21 13.48
CA ILE A 67 19.54 19.24 14.36
C ILE A 67 18.60 19.01 15.55
N ALA A 68 18.26 17.76 15.81
CA ALA A 68 17.36 17.39 16.88
C ALA A 68 17.87 16.14 17.59
N HIS A 69 17.74 16.10 18.91
CA HIS A 69 18.04 14.92 19.70
C HIS A 69 16.78 14.06 19.84
N THR A 70 16.93 12.73 19.88
CA THR A 70 15.79 11.80 19.93
C THR A 70 15.12 11.75 21.30
N LEU A 71 15.85 12.07 22.36
CA LEU A 71 15.42 11.91 23.76
C LEU A 71 15.26 13.24 24.51
N GLU A 72 16.09 14.23 24.18
CA GLU A 72 16.25 15.47 24.95
C GLU A 72 15.98 16.68 24.06
N GLU A 73 15.68 17.82 24.67
CA GLU A 73 15.52 19.06 23.94
C GLU A 73 16.90 19.59 23.54
N TYR A 74 17.00 20.05 22.30
CA TYR A 74 18.22 20.63 21.77
C TYR A 74 17.86 21.89 20.99
N GLU A 75 18.45 23.03 21.36
CA GLU A 75 18.23 24.34 20.73
C GLU A 75 16.73 24.72 20.60
N GLY A 76 15.94 24.48 21.67
CA GLY A 76 14.50 24.75 21.68
C GLY A 76 13.66 23.83 20.80
N ASN A 77 14.26 22.84 20.14
CA ASN A 77 13.55 21.80 19.42
C ASN A 77 13.09 20.70 20.38
N LYS A 78 11.81 20.35 20.28
CA LYS A 78 11.22 19.23 21.00
C LYS A 78 11.95 17.93 20.65
N PRO A 79 12.07 16.98 21.59
CA PRO A 79 12.74 15.71 21.35
C PRO A 79 12.04 14.92 20.24
N GLY A 80 12.87 14.34 19.37
CA GLY A 80 12.46 13.61 18.19
C GLY A 80 12.39 14.47 16.93
N PHE A 81 12.34 13.80 15.78
CA PHE A 81 12.28 14.46 14.48
C PHE A 81 11.16 13.90 13.62
N ASN A 82 10.78 14.66 12.59
CA ASN A 82 9.77 14.25 11.62
C ASN A 82 10.44 13.80 10.33
N PHE A 83 10.05 12.64 9.80
CA PHE A 83 10.53 12.12 8.52
C PHE A 83 9.40 11.39 7.79
N LEU A 84 9.13 11.72 6.52
CA LEU A 84 8.06 11.11 5.69
C LEU A 84 6.67 11.05 6.36
N GLY A 85 6.35 12.04 7.18
CA GLY A 85 5.09 12.10 7.92
C GLY A 85 5.05 11.25 9.20
N PHE A 86 6.16 10.65 9.61
CA PHE A 86 6.35 9.97 10.89
C PHE A 86 7.10 10.87 11.86
N THR A 87 6.75 10.83 13.14
CA THR A 87 7.52 11.38 14.25
C THR A 87 8.26 10.25 14.93
N ILE A 88 9.59 10.31 14.92
CA ILE A 88 10.48 9.36 15.59
C ILE A 88 10.97 10.03 16.88
N ARG A 89 10.61 9.45 18.03
CA ARG A 89 11.00 9.96 19.34
C ARG A 89 11.32 8.83 20.31
N GLN A 90 12.33 9.03 21.15
CA GLN A 90 12.64 8.16 22.27
C GLN A 90 12.04 8.71 23.57
N TRP A 91 11.62 7.80 24.43
CA TRP A 91 11.06 8.11 25.75
C TRP A 91 11.88 7.39 26.80
N LYS A 92 12.24 8.07 27.91
CA LYS A 92 12.92 7.45 29.04
C LYS A 92 11.97 6.43 29.69
N VAL A 93 12.40 5.18 29.83
CA VAL A 93 11.60 4.06 30.37
C VAL A 93 12.47 3.19 31.27
N LYS A 94 11.99 2.93 32.49
CA LYS A 94 12.70 2.13 33.50
C LYS A 94 12.68 0.61 33.23
N THR A 95 11.81 0.14 32.33
CA THR A 95 11.59 -1.30 32.11
C THR A 95 12.56 -1.95 31.11
N THR A 96 13.29 -1.15 30.33
CA THR A 96 14.23 -1.64 29.31
C THR A 96 15.67 -1.47 29.77
N LYS A 97 16.55 -2.46 29.52
CA LYS A 97 18.00 -2.38 29.85
C LYS A 97 18.70 -1.15 29.27
N GLN A 98 18.19 -0.60 28.16
CA GLN A 98 18.70 0.61 27.51
C GLN A 98 18.21 1.92 28.15
N GLY A 99 17.25 1.88 29.08
CA GLY A 99 16.68 3.06 29.73
C GLY A 99 15.74 3.91 28.85
N PHE A 100 15.48 3.53 27.59
CA PHE A 100 14.56 4.24 26.70
C PHE A 100 13.81 3.33 25.73
N LYS A 101 12.68 3.83 25.21
CA LYS A 101 11.85 3.19 24.18
C LYS A 101 11.60 4.12 23.00
N THR A 102 11.94 3.68 21.79
CA THR A 102 11.63 4.41 20.56
C THR A 102 10.17 4.18 20.17
N LEU A 103 9.39 5.25 20.07
CA LEU A 103 8.02 5.22 19.57
C LEU A 103 7.94 6.03 18.28
N ILE A 104 7.53 5.36 17.20
CA ILE A 104 7.22 6.00 15.93
C ILE A 104 5.71 6.20 15.87
N LYS A 105 5.28 7.45 15.71
CA LYS A 105 3.86 7.84 15.59
C LYS A 105 3.64 8.64 14.31
N PRO A 106 2.42 8.71 13.76
CA PRO A 106 2.10 9.67 12.70
C PRO A 106 2.36 11.10 13.18
N SER A 107 2.93 11.96 12.32
CA SER A 107 3.28 13.32 12.68
C SER A 107 2.05 14.18 12.89
N SER A 108 2.14 15.16 13.80
CA SER A 108 1.04 16.09 14.08
C SER A 108 0.59 16.85 12.83
N LYS A 109 1.53 17.19 11.93
CA LYS A 109 1.25 17.80 10.62
C LYS A 109 0.44 16.85 9.74
N SER A 110 0.86 15.59 9.60
CA SER A 110 0.14 14.59 8.79
C SER A 110 -1.27 14.33 9.31
N ILE A 111 -1.43 14.19 10.64
CA ILE A 111 -2.74 14.02 11.30
C ILE A 111 -3.65 15.22 11.00
N LYS A 112 -3.14 16.45 11.15
CA LYS A 112 -3.90 17.67 10.88
C LYS A 112 -4.31 17.78 9.41
N THR A 113 -3.40 17.54 8.48
CA THR A 113 -3.69 17.58 7.04
C THR A 113 -4.74 16.55 6.65
N HIS A 114 -4.63 15.32 7.18
CA HIS A 114 -5.62 14.27 6.93
C HIS A 114 -7.00 14.62 7.50
N TYR A 115 -7.05 15.09 8.75
CA TYR A 115 -8.31 15.51 9.36
C TYR A 115 -8.95 16.69 8.63
N ARG A 116 -8.16 17.66 8.15
CA ARG A 116 -8.64 18.76 7.30
C ARG A 116 -9.27 18.23 6.02
N LYS A 117 -8.59 17.31 5.33
CA LYS A 117 -9.15 16.68 4.13
C LYS A 117 -10.50 15.99 4.39
N LEU A 118 -10.64 15.28 5.52
CA LEU A 118 -11.92 14.68 5.91
C LEU A 118 -12.98 15.75 6.24
N ALA A 119 -12.58 16.82 6.92
CA ALA A 119 -13.44 17.95 7.23
C ALA A 119 -13.96 18.63 5.96
N ASP A 120 -13.06 18.95 5.03
CA ASP A 120 -13.38 19.59 3.76
C ASP A 120 -14.36 18.75 2.95
N ILE A 121 -14.19 17.42 2.94
CA ILE A 121 -15.15 16.51 2.29
C ILE A 121 -16.53 16.60 2.92
N CYS A 122 -16.62 16.57 4.26
CA CYS A 122 -17.89 16.74 4.96
C CYS A 122 -18.53 18.12 4.70
N ASP A 123 -17.71 19.17 4.57
CA ASP A 123 -18.15 20.54 4.35
C ASP A 123 -18.58 20.78 2.89
N CYS A 124 -17.96 20.14 1.90
CA CYS A 124 -18.41 20.14 0.50
C CYS A 124 -19.68 19.29 0.31
N HIS A 125 -19.82 18.18 1.03
CA HIS A 125 -20.94 17.24 0.89
C HIS A 125 -22.07 17.50 1.90
N LYS A 126 -22.31 18.78 2.23
CA LYS A 126 -23.33 19.21 3.21
C LYS A 126 -24.73 18.66 2.90
N THR A 127 -25.15 18.65 1.64
CA THR A 127 -26.49 18.22 1.19
C THR A 127 -26.49 16.85 0.50
N ALA A 128 -25.31 16.28 0.23
CA ALA A 128 -25.15 15.02 -0.49
C ALA A 128 -25.83 13.83 0.22
N PRO A 129 -26.24 12.78 -0.51
CA PRO A 129 -26.76 11.56 0.11
C PRO A 129 -25.69 10.84 0.93
N THR A 130 -26.12 10.07 1.95
CA THR A 130 -25.22 9.35 2.87
C THR A 130 -24.24 8.45 2.11
N LYS A 131 -24.72 7.69 1.11
CA LYS A 131 -23.89 6.87 0.19
C LYS A 131 -22.73 7.65 -0.44
N ALA A 132 -23.00 8.84 -0.98
CA ALA A 132 -21.97 9.65 -1.65
C ALA A 132 -20.88 10.11 -0.66
N LEU A 133 -21.27 10.50 0.55
CA LEU A 133 -20.32 10.88 1.60
C LEU A 133 -19.43 9.69 2.01
N ILE A 134 -20.02 8.51 2.24
CA ILE A 134 -19.28 7.29 2.61
C ILE A 134 -18.32 6.88 1.47
N ALA A 135 -18.79 6.91 0.23
CA ALA A 135 -17.99 6.54 -0.94
C ALA A 135 -16.73 7.42 -1.10
N LYS A 136 -16.80 8.70 -0.72
CA LYS A 136 -15.64 9.61 -0.75
C LYS A 136 -14.72 9.45 0.45
N LEU A 137 -15.26 9.23 1.65
CA LEU A 137 -14.47 9.09 2.88
C LEU A 137 -13.70 7.77 2.94
N ASN A 138 -14.34 6.65 2.57
CA ASN A 138 -13.79 5.30 2.76
C ASN A 138 -12.42 5.06 2.10
N PRO A 139 -12.18 5.45 0.82
CA PRO A 139 -10.88 5.28 0.19
C PRO A 139 -9.76 6.07 0.89
N ILE A 140 -10.07 7.28 1.36
CA ILE A 140 -9.12 8.17 2.03
C ILE A 140 -8.75 7.64 3.41
N ILE A 141 -9.75 7.21 4.19
CA ILE A 141 -9.55 6.56 5.49
C ILE A 141 -8.70 5.30 5.32
N ARG A 142 -9.07 4.44 4.37
CA ARG A 142 -8.35 3.18 4.10
C ARG A 142 -6.91 3.42 3.67
N GLY A 143 -6.68 4.36 2.76
CA GLY A 143 -5.34 4.69 2.27
C GLY A 143 -4.44 5.20 3.39
N TRP A 144 -4.93 6.16 4.17
CA TRP A 144 -4.16 6.76 5.27
C TRP A 144 -3.89 5.77 6.40
N ALA A 145 -4.91 4.99 6.81
CA ALA A 145 -4.76 3.98 7.85
C ALA A 145 -3.83 2.82 7.43
N ASN A 146 -3.80 2.46 6.15
CA ASN A 146 -2.83 1.48 5.64
C ASN A 146 -1.40 2.03 5.65
N TYR A 147 -1.20 3.28 5.24
CA TYR A 147 0.13 3.92 5.24
C TYR A 147 0.74 3.95 6.65
N PHE A 148 -0.05 4.31 7.66
CA PHE A 148 0.39 4.36 9.05
C PHE A 148 0.22 3.05 9.84
N SER A 149 -0.15 1.94 9.18
CA SER A 149 -0.39 0.64 9.84
C SER A 149 0.87 0.00 10.40
N THR A 150 2.06 0.45 9.99
CA THR A 150 3.35 -0.11 10.42
C THR A 150 3.83 0.41 11.77
N VAL A 151 3.29 1.55 12.21
CA VAL A 151 3.77 2.31 13.38
C VAL A 151 2.74 2.32 14.51
N VAL A 152 3.06 3.00 15.62
CA VAL A 152 2.18 3.05 16.80
C VAL A 152 1.04 4.05 16.56
N SER A 153 -0.01 3.60 15.87
CA SER A 153 -1.07 4.49 15.38
C SER A 153 -2.44 4.30 16.02
N LYS A 154 -2.68 3.25 16.84
CA LYS A 154 -4.02 2.95 17.37
C LYS A 154 -4.65 4.12 18.14
N GLU A 155 -3.90 4.75 19.02
CA GLU A 155 -4.37 5.91 19.79
C GLU A 155 -4.78 7.07 18.86
N VAL A 156 -3.97 7.33 17.83
CA VAL A 156 -4.24 8.36 16.82
C VAL A 156 -5.47 8.00 15.99
N TYR A 157 -5.63 6.72 15.63
CA TYR A 157 -6.79 6.22 14.89
C TYR A 157 -8.08 6.45 15.68
N SER A 158 -8.12 6.03 16.95
CA SER A 158 -9.28 6.26 17.82
C SER A 158 -9.60 7.75 17.98
N LYS A 159 -8.58 8.61 18.07
CA LYS A 159 -8.77 10.07 18.14
C LYS A 159 -9.38 10.63 16.85
N LEU A 160 -8.87 10.20 15.68
CA LEU A 160 -9.40 10.62 14.39
C LEU A 160 -10.84 10.14 14.18
N ASP A 161 -11.13 8.90 14.56
CA ASP A 161 -12.48 8.33 14.48
C ASP A 161 -13.47 9.12 15.35
N CYS A 162 -13.08 9.49 16.57
CA CYS A 162 -13.89 10.33 17.46
C CYS A 162 -14.15 11.73 16.86
N LEU A 163 -13.12 12.38 16.30
CA LEU A 163 -13.26 13.69 15.66
C LEU A 163 -14.15 13.63 14.41
N LEU A 164 -13.96 12.60 13.59
CA LEU A 164 -14.78 12.36 12.41
C LEU A 164 -16.23 12.11 12.79
N TRP A 165 -16.47 11.27 13.81
CA TRP A 165 -17.82 11.01 14.32
C TRP A 165 -18.52 12.29 14.78
N LYS A 166 -17.83 13.17 15.55
CA LYS A 166 -18.38 14.46 15.97
C LYS A 166 -18.79 15.34 14.77
N ARG A 167 -18.01 15.32 13.69
CA ARG A 167 -18.35 16.06 12.46
C ARG A 167 -19.55 15.43 11.74
N ILE A 168 -19.59 14.12 11.60
CA ILE A 168 -20.70 13.42 10.95
C ILE A 168 -22.00 13.61 11.75
N TRP A 169 -21.94 13.58 13.09
CA TRP A 169 -23.08 13.89 13.95
C TRP A 169 -23.62 15.29 13.67
N ARG A 170 -22.75 16.31 13.64
CA ARG A 170 -23.14 17.69 13.30
C ARG A 170 -23.72 17.79 11.89
N TRP A 171 -23.12 17.10 10.92
CA TRP A 171 -23.62 17.03 9.55
C TRP A 171 -25.04 16.44 9.50
N GLY A 172 -25.29 15.33 10.21
CA GLY A 172 -26.60 14.68 10.28
C GLY A 172 -27.66 15.53 10.95
N SER A 173 -27.33 16.14 12.10
CA SER A 173 -28.25 17.01 12.84
C SER A 173 -28.60 18.28 12.08
N ARG A 174 -27.63 18.90 11.38
CA ARG A 174 -27.86 20.12 10.59
C ARG A 174 -28.89 19.91 9.47
N ARG A 175 -28.99 18.69 8.92
CA ARG A 175 -29.96 18.37 7.87
C ARG A 175 -31.40 18.27 8.38
N HIS A 176 -31.59 18.15 9.69
CA HIS A 176 -32.89 17.92 10.31
C HIS A 176 -33.04 18.78 11.58
N PRO A 177 -33.09 20.12 11.44
CA PRO A 177 -33.16 21.03 12.59
C PRO A 177 -34.39 20.78 13.48
N ASN A 178 -35.50 20.33 12.88
CA ASN A 178 -36.77 20.11 13.56
C ASN A 178 -36.95 18.65 14.05
N LYS A 179 -35.91 17.82 14.00
CA LYS A 179 -35.98 16.41 14.44
C LYS A 179 -35.14 16.20 15.69
N SER A 180 -35.60 15.28 16.55
CA SER A 180 -34.88 14.93 17.76
C SER A 180 -33.57 14.21 17.46
N ALA A 181 -32.60 14.31 18.38
CA ALA A 181 -31.33 13.58 18.30
C ALA A 181 -31.53 12.06 18.17
N LYS A 182 -32.58 11.52 18.81
CA LYS A 182 -32.95 10.09 18.71
C LYS A 182 -33.31 9.71 17.27
N TRP A 183 -34.05 10.57 16.57
CA TRP A 183 -34.42 10.34 15.17
C TRP A 183 -33.20 10.41 14.25
N VAL A 184 -32.30 11.39 14.45
CA VAL A 184 -31.05 11.51 13.68
C VAL A 184 -30.17 10.25 13.87
N LYS A 185 -30.07 9.75 15.10
CA LYS A 185 -29.38 8.49 15.41
C LYS A 185 -29.99 7.32 14.63
N GLN A 186 -31.31 7.15 14.68
CA GLN A 186 -31.99 6.04 14.00
C GLN A 186 -31.82 6.10 12.48
N LYS A 187 -31.83 7.31 11.90
CA LYS A 187 -31.69 7.51 10.45
C LYS A 187 -30.29 7.24 9.90
N TYR A 188 -29.25 7.80 10.53
CA TYR A 188 -27.89 7.76 9.98
C TYR A 188 -26.97 6.74 10.67
N PHE A 189 -27.35 6.29 11.85
CA PHE A 189 -26.59 5.34 12.66
C PHE A 189 -27.47 4.13 13.07
N PRO A 190 -28.14 3.47 12.10
CA PRO A 190 -28.95 2.29 12.41
C PRO A 190 -28.10 1.17 13.00
N ARG A 191 -28.69 0.42 13.93
CA ARG A 191 -28.04 -0.74 14.54
C ARG A 191 -28.02 -1.89 13.54
N CYS A 192 -26.86 -2.18 12.94
CA CYS A 192 -26.68 -3.37 12.12
C CYS A 192 -26.08 -4.50 12.98
N LYS A 193 -26.57 -5.73 12.84
CA LYS A 193 -26.14 -6.88 13.68
C LYS A 193 -24.63 -7.16 13.61
N GLU A 194 -23.99 -6.79 12.49
CA GLU A 194 -22.57 -7.05 12.22
C GLU A 194 -21.67 -5.82 12.40
N THR A 195 -22.25 -4.63 12.64
CA THR A 195 -21.49 -3.37 12.73
C THR A 195 -21.55 -2.77 14.12
N ARG A 196 -20.50 -2.05 14.53
CA ARG A 196 -20.52 -1.28 15.79
C ARG A 196 -21.66 -0.26 15.79
N ASN A 197 -22.21 -0.01 16.98
CA ASN A 197 -23.14 1.09 17.20
C ASN A 197 -22.46 2.44 16.87
N TRP A 198 -23.26 3.44 16.47
CA TRP A 198 -22.79 4.80 16.16
C TRP A 198 -21.86 4.90 14.94
N LEU A 199 -22.02 4.00 13.97
CA LEU A 199 -21.37 4.09 12.66
C LEU A 199 -22.31 4.66 11.61
N LEU A 200 -21.78 5.56 10.77
CA LEU A 200 -22.53 6.09 9.63
C LEU A 200 -22.79 4.95 8.65
N ASN A 201 -24.06 4.69 8.39
CA ASN A 201 -24.51 3.53 7.66
C ASN A 201 -25.72 3.88 6.79
N ASP A 202 -25.69 3.46 5.52
CA ASP A 202 -26.77 3.62 4.54
C ASP A 202 -27.38 2.26 4.12
N GLY A 203 -27.16 1.21 4.93
CA GLY A 203 -27.50 -0.18 4.63
C GLY A 203 -26.42 -0.86 3.77
N GLU A 204 -26.25 -0.37 2.53
CA GLU A 204 -25.29 -0.93 1.56
C GLU A 204 -23.85 -0.45 1.83
N TYR A 205 -23.70 0.80 2.29
CA TYR A 205 -22.40 1.40 2.56
C TYR A 205 -22.22 1.70 4.05
N VAL A 206 -21.11 1.21 4.58
CA VAL A 206 -20.69 1.45 5.97
C VAL A 206 -19.40 2.26 5.96
N LEU A 207 -19.32 3.26 6.82
CA LEU A 207 -18.10 4.04 7.00
C LEU A 207 -17.01 3.21 7.67
N ASN A 208 -15.83 3.17 7.05
CA ASN A 208 -14.65 2.53 7.62
C ASN A 208 -14.12 3.36 8.81
N LEU A 209 -13.69 2.68 9.86
CA LEU A 209 -12.93 3.29 10.94
C LEU A 209 -11.43 3.12 10.72
N HIS A 210 -10.65 4.12 11.12
CA HIS A 210 -9.19 4.00 11.14
C HIS A 210 -8.78 2.88 12.11
N ALA A 211 -9.47 2.78 13.25
CA ALA A 211 -9.19 1.81 14.30
C ALA A 211 -9.35 0.34 13.86
N ASP A 212 -10.09 0.06 12.78
CA ASP A 212 -10.28 -1.31 12.28
C ASP A 212 -9.06 -1.83 11.51
N VAL A 213 -8.19 -0.95 11.03
CA VAL A 213 -6.94 -1.37 10.38
C VAL A 213 -5.98 -1.94 11.43
N ALA A 214 -5.66 -3.22 11.29
CA ALA A 214 -4.68 -3.90 12.14
C ALA A 214 -3.29 -3.30 11.97
N ILE A 215 -2.58 -3.08 13.08
CA ILE A 215 -1.18 -2.68 13.04
C ILE A 215 -0.35 -3.89 12.60
N LYS A 216 0.41 -3.74 11.52
CA LYS A 216 1.29 -4.76 10.97
C LYS A 216 2.72 -4.25 11.00
N ARG A 217 3.53 -4.72 11.95
CA ARG A 217 4.92 -4.29 12.09
C ARG A 217 5.72 -4.64 10.83
N HIS A 218 6.43 -3.65 10.31
CA HIS A 218 7.33 -3.86 9.18
C HIS A 218 8.49 -4.77 9.61
N VAL A 219 8.75 -5.82 8.83
CA VAL A 219 9.88 -6.72 9.03
C VAL A 219 10.99 -6.30 8.07
N LYS A 220 12.10 -5.77 8.59
CA LYS A 220 13.24 -5.28 7.78
C LYS A 220 13.79 -6.41 6.89
N VAL A 221 14.28 -6.05 5.71
CA VAL A 221 15.09 -6.98 4.88
C VAL A 221 16.40 -7.27 5.61
N LYS A 222 16.81 -8.54 5.65
CA LYS A 222 18.12 -8.92 6.22
C LYS A 222 19.20 -8.23 5.38
N GLY A 223 20.20 -7.61 6.02
CA GLY A 223 21.07 -6.64 5.35
C GLY A 223 21.84 -7.18 4.14
N ASN A 224 22.29 -8.43 4.20
CA ASN A 224 22.98 -9.11 3.09
C ASN A 224 22.03 -9.80 2.10
N LYS A 225 20.72 -9.66 2.26
CA LYS A 225 19.74 -10.27 1.38
C LYS A 225 19.39 -9.32 0.24
N SER A 226 19.57 -9.81 -0.98
CA SER A 226 19.23 -9.13 -2.22
C SER A 226 18.21 -9.99 -2.97
N PRO A 227 17.21 -9.44 -3.66
CA PRO A 227 16.33 -10.24 -4.52
C PRO A 227 17.07 -11.12 -5.54
N TYR A 228 18.35 -10.82 -5.78
CA TYR A 228 19.26 -11.53 -6.68
C TYR A 228 20.25 -12.47 -5.98
N ASP A 229 20.14 -12.67 -4.66
CA ASP A 229 21.05 -13.52 -3.88
C ASP A 229 20.76 -15.03 -3.95
N GLY A 230 19.73 -15.43 -4.70
CA GLY A 230 19.32 -16.82 -4.84
C GLY A 230 18.60 -17.42 -3.62
N ASP A 231 18.32 -16.65 -2.56
CA ASP A 231 17.53 -17.11 -1.41
C ASP A 231 16.03 -17.01 -1.72
N TRP A 232 15.58 -17.89 -2.61
CA TRP A 232 14.21 -17.92 -3.10
C TRP A 232 13.20 -18.23 -2.00
N THR A 233 13.61 -18.96 -0.95
CA THR A 233 12.73 -19.24 0.19
C THR A 233 12.44 -17.98 1.00
N TYR A 234 13.46 -17.14 1.22
CA TYR A 234 13.30 -15.84 1.86
C TYR A 234 12.44 -14.90 1.02
N TRP A 235 12.73 -14.76 -0.27
CA TRP A 235 12.06 -13.79 -1.15
C TRP A 235 10.66 -14.20 -1.56
N SER A 236 10.39 -15.48 -1.82
CA SER A 236 9.05 -15.96 -2.17
C SER A 236 7.99 -15.64 -1.11
N SER A 237 8.35 -15.81 0.17
CA SER A 237 7.47 -15.49 1.30
C SER A 237 7.11 -13.99 1.39
N ARG A 238 7.90 -13.14 0.72
CA ARG A 238 7.84 -11.67 0.71
C ARG A 238 7.20 -11.13 -0.57
N ILE A 239 7.48 -11.72 -1.73
CA ILE A 239 6.89 -11.38 -3.03
C ILE A 239 5.37 -11.45 -2.93
N GLY A 240 4.81 -12.55 -2.40
CA GLY A 240 3.36 -12.68 -2.22
C GLY A 240 2.73 -11.61 -1.29
N LYS A 241 3.53 -10.85 -0.54
CA LYS A 241 3.09 -9.77 0.36
C LYS A 241 3.40 -8.36 -0.19
N HIS A 242 3.95 -8.24 -1.39
CA HIS A 242 4.30 -6.95 -1.98
C HIS A 242 3.02 -6.13 -2.31
N PRO A 243 2.96 -4.84 -1.93
CA PRO A 243 1.86 -3.96 -2.34
C PRO A 243 1.74 -3.91 -3.87
N GLY A 244 0.55 -4.16 -4.41
CA GLY A 244 0.30 -4.14 -5.87
C GLY A 244 0.18 -5.52 -6.51
N ILE A 245 0.61 -6.60 -5.84
CA ILE A 245 0.34 -7.96 -6.33
C ILE A 245 -1.10 -8.34 -6.00
N ARG A 246 -1.84 -8.82 -7.02
CA ARG A 246 -3.23 -9.26 -6.86
C ARG A 246 -3.27 -10.46 -5.89
N LYS A 247 -4.28 -10.51 -5.02
CA LYS A 247 -4.46 -11.63 -4.07
C LYS A 247 -4.47 -13.00 -4.75
N GLU A 248 -5.05 -13.08 -5.95
CA GLU A 248 -5.08 -14.31 -6.75
C GLU A 248 -3.67 -14.82 -7.08
N VAL A 249 -2.77 -13.93 -7.50
CA VAL A 249 -1.36 -14.26 -7.79
C VAL A 249 -0.65 -14.77 -6.53
N THR A 250 -0.86 -14.11 -5.38
CA THR A 250 -0.31 -14.57 -4.10
C THR A 250 -0.79 -15.98 -3.73
N THR A 251 -2.07 -16.29 -3.96
CA THR A 251 -2.63 -17.62 -3.69
C THR A 251 -2.02 -18.68 -4.60
N LEU A 252 -1.89 -18.40 -5.90
CA LEU A 252 -1.28 -19.31 -6.87
C LEU A 252 0.21 -19.53 -6.61
N LEU A 253 0.98 -18.49 -6.28
CA LEU A 253 2.38 -18.59 -5.89
C LEU A 253 2.59 -19.55 -4.72
N LYS A 254 1.75 -19.45 -3.68
CA LYS A 254 1.80 -20.38 -2.54
C LYS A 254 1.48 -21.82 -2.95
N ARG A 255 0.43 -22.02 -3.74
CA ARG A 255 0.00 -23.36 -4.18
C ARG A 255 1.05 -24.03 -5.06
N GLN A 256 1.67 -23.27 -5.97
CA GLN A 256 2.70 -23.75 -6.90
C GLN A 256 4.11 -23.71 -6.33
N LYS A 257 4.28 -23.41 -5.03
CA LYS A 257 5.59 -23.29 -4.37
C LYS A 257 6.56 -22.36 -5.13
N ASN A 258 6.02 -21.28 -5.69
CA ASN A 258 6.71 -20.26 -6.51
C ASN A 258 7.32 -20.78 -7.80
N LYS A 259 6.81 -21.88 -8.34
CA LYS A 259 7.22 -22.43 -9.63
C LYS A 259 6.17 -22.12 -10.69
N CYS A 260 6.63 -21.85 -11.91
CA CYS A 260 5.79 -21.81 -13.10
C CYS A 260 5.21 -23.21 -13.33
N ALA A 261 3.90 -23.30 -13.55
CA ALA A 261 3.24 -24.59 -13.76
C ALA A 261 3.62 -25.24 -15.10
N PHE A 262 4.10 -24.45 -16.07
CA PHE A 262 4.50 -24.94 -17.39
C PHE A 262 5.98 -25.36 -17.43
N CYS A 263 6.91 -24.46 -17.12
CA CYS A 263 8.35 -24.79 -17.22
C CYS A 263 8.97 -25.33 -15.92
N GLY A 264 8.25 -25.33 -14.79
CA GLY A 264 8.76 -25.82 -13.51
C GLY A 264 9.81 -24.94 -12.83
N LEU A 265 10.30 -23.90 -13.50
CA LEU A 265 11.27 -22.95 -12.96
C LEU A 265 10.62 -21.99 -11.94
N THR A 266 11.42 -21.51 -10.99
CA THR A 266 10.97 -20.54 -9.98
C THR A 266 10.85 -19.13 -10.54
N PHE A 267 9.80 -18.40 -10.17
CA PHE A 267 9.62 -17.00 -10.53
C PHE A 267 10.68 -16.09 -9.90
N ARG A 268 11.30 -15.23 -10.70
CA ARG A 268 12.22 -14.16 -10.30
C ARG A 268 11.47 -12.87 -10.03
N SER A 269 12.13 -11.93 -9.36
CA SER A 269 11.56 -10.60 -9.03
C SER A 269 11.18 -9.77 -10.26
N ASN A 270 11.88 -9.95 -11.38
CA ASN A 270 11.63 -9.22 -12.62
C ASN A 270 10.78 -10.02 -13.63
N ASP A 271 10.33 -11.23 -13.26
CA ASP A 271 9.55 -12.06 -14.18
C ASP A 271 8.11 -11.53 -14.26
N LEU A 272 7.61 -11.41 -15.48
CA LEU A 272 6.22 -11.10 -15.75
C LEU A 272 5.39 -12.38 -15.54
N MET A 273 4.55 -12.35 -14.50
CA MET A 273 3.66 -13.45 -14.12
C MET A 273 2.27 -13.21 -14.70
N GLU A 274 1.74 -14.22 -15.39
CA GLU A 274 0.38 -14.20 -15.95
C GLU A 274 -0.45 -15.36 -15.40
N ILE A 275 -1.74 -15.09 -15.20
CA ILE A 275 -2.70 -16.09 -14.74
C ILE A 275 -3.32 -16.73 -15.97
N ASP A 276 -3.23 -18.05 -16.03
CA ASP A 276 -3.75 -18.89 -17.10
C ASP A 276 -4.76 -19.91 -16.53
N HIS A 277 -5.56 -20.53 -17.39
CA HIS A 277 -6.45 -21.63 -17.02
C HIS A 277 -5.82 -22.97 -17.42
N ILE A 278 -5.74 -23.92 -16.48
CA ILE A 278 -5.23 -25.28 -16.70
C ILE A 278 -6.02 -25.93 -17.84
N LYS A 279 -7.35 -25.95 -17.73
CA LYS A 279 -8.26 -26.24 -18.82
C LYS A 279 -8.76 -24.93 -19.42
N PRO A 280 -8.52 -24.65 -20.71
CA PRO A 280 -9.00 -23.43 -21.36
C PRO A 280 -10.51 -23.25 -21.22
N ARG A 281 -10.96 -21.99 -21.12
CA ARG A 281 -12.41 -21.70 -21.04
C ARG A 281 -13.16 -22.11 -22.30
N SER A 282 -12.50 -22.08 -23.46
CA SER A 282 -13.03 -22.59 -24.74
C SER A 282 -13.38 -24.07 -24.71
N GLU A 283 -12.69 -24.87 -23.88
CA GLU A 283 -12.93 -26.31 -23.72
C GLU A 283 -13.87 -26.62 -22.54
N GLY A 284 -14.55 -25.61 -21.99
CA GLY A 284 -15.42 -25.76 -20.82
C GLY A 284 -14.66 -25.72 -19.48
N GLY A 285 -13.47 -25.13 -19.44
CA GLY A 285 -12.76 -24.84 -18.20
C GLY A 285 -13.48 -23.79 -17.34
N ASP A 286 -13.61 -24.06 -16.04
CA ASP A 286 -14.23 -23.13 -15.10
C ASP A 286 -13.29 -21.96 -14.72
N ASN A 287 -13.84 -20.87 -14.16
CA ASN A 287 -13.03 -19.73 -13.70
C ASN A 287 -12.67 -19.83 -12.21
N THR A 288 -12.65 -21.04 -11.65
CA THR A 288 -12.36 -21.22 -10.22
C THR A 288 -10.85 -21.19 -9.97
N VAL A 289 -10.46 -20.91 -8.72
CA VAL A 289 -9.03 -20.92 -8.34
C VAL A 289 -8.39 -22.28 -8.60
N LYS A 290 -9.15 -23.39 -8.57
CA LYS A 290 -8.65 -24.74 -8.85
C LYS A 290 -8.17 -24.85 -10.30
N ASN A 291 -8.91 -24.28 -11.25
CA ASN A 291 -8.55 -24.31 -12.67
C ASN A 291 -7.58 -23.17 -13.08
N LYS A 292 -7.25 -22.22 -12.21
CA LYS A 292 -6.25 -21.18 -12.52
C LYS A 292 -4.84 -21.67 -12.21
N GLN A 293 -3.84 -21.29 -12.99
CA GLN A 293 -2.41 -21.50 -12.73
C GLN A 293 -1.60 -20.25 -13.06
N LEU A 294 -0.41 -20.13 -12.49
CA LEU A 294 0.50 -19.01 -12.72
C LEU A 294 1.66 -19.45 -13.62
N LEU A 295 1.89 -18.69 -14.69
CA LEU A 295 2.92 -18.95 -15.70
C LEU A 295 3.81 -17.73 -15.88
N HIS A 296 5.03 -17.92 -16.39
CA HIS A 296 5.77 -16.80 -16.99
C HIS A 296 5.03 -16.34 -18.25
N ARG A 297 5.14 -15.06 -18.61
CA ARG A 297 4.55 -14.53 -19.84
C ARG A 297 4.87 -15.38 -21.09
N HIS A 298 6.15 -15.69 -21.32
CA HIS A 298 6.56 -16.53 -22.44
C HIS A 298 6.00 -17.98 -22.35
N CYS A 299 5.85 -18.52 -21.14
CA CYS A 299 5.25 -19.85 -20.93
C CYS A 299 3.74 -19.83 -21.23
N HIS A 300 3.06 -18.74 -20.87
CA HIS A 300 1.64 -18.55 -21.16
C HIS A 300 1.40 -18.46 -22.67
N ASP A 301 2.22 -17.70 -23.40
CA ASP A 301 2.17 -17.63 -24.86
C ASP A 301 2.37 -19.02 -25.49
N THR A 302 3.37 -19.76 -25.01
CA THR A 302 3.69 -21.12 -25.51
C THR A 302 2.55 -22.10 -25.24
N LYS A 303 1.99 -22.09 -24.02
CA LYS A 303 0.86 -22.94 -23.66
C LYS A 303 -0.38 -22.61 -24.50
N THR A 304 -0.71 -21.33 -24.62
CA THR A 304 -1.86 -20.88 -25.42
C THR A 304 -1.74 -21.34 -26.88
N ALA A 305 -0.52 -21.29 -27.44
CA ALA A 305 -0.26 -21.81 -28.79
C ALA A 305 -0.44 -23.34 -28.88
N LEU A 306 -0.11 -24.10 -27.84
CA LEU A 306 -0.34 -25.55 -27.78
C LEU A 306 -1.83 -25.88 -27.67
N ASP A 307 -2.55 -25.20 -26.76
CA ASP A 307 -3.99 -25.37 -26.56
C ASP A 307 -4.78 -25.06 -27.86
N ASN A 308 -4.33 -24.06 -28.62
CA ASN A 308 -4.93 -23.72 -29.91
C ASN A 308 -4.60 -24.75 -31.02
N LYS A 309 -3.50 -25.51 -30.92
CA LYS A 309 -3.14 -26.55 -31.89
C LYS A 309 -3.92 -27.85 -31.65
N THR A 310 -4.28 -28.14 -30.40
CA THR A 310 -5.15 -29.27 -30.05
C THR A 310 -6.61 -29.03 -30.44
N TYR A 311 -6.98 -27.77 -30.68
CA TYR A 311 -8.27 -27.40 -31.23
C TYR A 311 -8.31 -27.61 -32.75
N THR A 312 -8.92 -28.70 -33.18
CA THR A 312 -9.50 -28.75 -34.52
C THR A 312 -10.66 -27.75 -34.51
N LYS A 313 -10.50 -26.63 -35.23
CA LYS A 313 -11.66 -25.78 -35.58
C LYS A 313 -12.76 -26.73 -36.07
N PRO A 314 -14.01 -26.64 -35.58
CA PRO A 314 -15.09 -27.30 -36.26
C PRO A 314 -15.02 -26.82 -37.70
N LYS A 315 -14.79 -27.76 -38.63
CA LYS A 315 -15.08 -27.49 -40.05
C LYS A 315 -16.50 -26.94 -40.05
N LEU A 316 -16.69 -25.81 -40.71
CA LEU A 316 -18.01 -25.24 -40.98
C LEU A 316 -18.88 -26.42 -41.43
N GLN A 317 -19.76 -26.92 -40.55
CA GLN A 317 -20.53 -28.12 -40.85
C GLN A 317 -21.38 -27.80 -42.07
N ASP A 318 -21.39 -28.74 -43.01
CA ASP A 318 -22.17 -28.68 -44.25
C ASP A 318 -23.55 -28.11 -43.93
N LEU A 319 -23.85 -26.95 -44.52
CA LEU A 319 -25.19 -26.37 -44.44
C LEU A 319 -26.19 -27.45 -44.88
N PRO A 320 -27.30 -27.65 -44.17
CA PRO A 320 -28.36 -28.54 -44.62
C PRO A 320 -28.70 -28.24 -46.08
N ASP A 321 -28.95 -29.26 -46.91
CA ASP A 321 -29.15 -29.16 -48.39
C ASP A 321 -30.20 -28.13 -48.83
N GLU A 322 -31.00 -27.66 -47.89
CA GLU A 322 -32.03 -26.64 -47.99
C GLU A 322 -31.49 -25.21 -48.14
N TYR A 323 -30.19 -24.95 -47.92
CA TYR A 323 -29.61 -23.60 -48.01
C TYR A 323 -28.56 -23.47 -49.12
N LEU A 324 -28.62 -22.37 -49.86
CA LEU A 324 -27.74 -22.01 -50.97
C LEU A 324 -27.09 -20.65 -50.71
N TRP A 325 -25.85 -20.47 -51.17
CA TRP A 325 -25.22 -19.15 -51.24
C TRP A 325 -25.54 -18.50 -52.58
N VAL A 326 -26.13 -17.30 -52.55
CA VAL A 326 -26.32 -16.43 -53.72
C VAL A 326 -25.84 -15.03 -53.35
N ASN A 327 -24.83 -14.52 -54.07
CA ASN A 327 -24.24 -13.19 -53.86
C ASN A 327 -23.89 -12.89 -52.39
N ASP A 328 -23.13 -13.79 -51.75
CA ASP A 328 -22.74 -13.69 -50.33
C ASP A 328 -23.91 -13.62 -49.33
N MET A 329 -25.12 -14.01 -49.74
CA MET A 329 -26.26 -14.21 -48.86
C MET A 329 -26.73 -15.66 -48.87
N LEU A 330 -27.06 -16.18 -47.69
CA LEU A 330 -27.58 -17.54 -47.49
C LEU A 330 -29.11 -17.53 -47.67
N ILE A 331 -29.62 -18.31 -48.63
CA ILE A 331 -31.03 -18.35 -49.03
C ILE A 331 -31.57 -19.78 -48.94
N LEU A 332 -32.83 -19.93 -48.50
CA LEU A 332 -33.55 -21.20 -48.45
C LEU A 332 -34.01 -21.63 -49.86
N LYS A 333 -33.83 -22.91 -50.22
CA LYS A 333 -34.40 -23.56 -51.42
C LYS A 333 -35.90 -23.75 -51.25
N THR A 334 -36.70 -22.69 -51.24
CA THR A 334 -38.14 -22.82 -51.38
C THR A 334 -38.57 -22.29 -52.74
N GLY A 335 -38.84 -23.23 -53.65
CA GLY A 335 -39.64 -22.97 -54.83
C GLY A 335 -41.10 -22.78 -54.44
N MET A 336 -41.70 -21.74 -55.03
CA MET A 336 -43.12 -21.50 -55.28
C MET A 336 -44.08 -22.64 -54.90
N TYR A 337 -45.05 -22.37 -54.03
CA TYR A 337 -46.48 -22.54 -54.35
C TYR A 337 -47.30 -21.49 -53.59
N LEU A 338 -48.28 -20.95 -54.32
CA LEU A 338 -49.39 -20.11 -53.86
C LEU A 338 -50.18 -20.77 -52.72
#